data_AF-A0A1G2SYH3-F1
#
_entry.id   AF-A0A1G2SYH3-F1
#
_cell.length_a   1.000
_cell.length_b   1.000
_cell.length_c   1.000
_cell.angle_alpha   90.00
_cell.angle_beta   90.00
_cell.angle_gamma   90.00
#
_symmetry.space_group_name_H-M   'P 1'
#
loop_
_entity.id
_entity.type
_entity.pdbx_description
1 polymer ?
#
loop_
_entity_poly.entity_id
_entity_poly.type
_entity_poly.pdbx_seq_one_letter_code
_entity_poly.pdbx_strand_id
1 'polypeptide(L)'
;MSSGNKIRLHRLVIKYDLPRLDSTLRQRIHKLIKQRLLTLPELYGEPMRGFLKNLWKLRAGDFRVIYSIEKDGIFIHIVGHRSEVYKIAKKRLGK
;
A
#
# COMPACT_ATOMS: atom_id res chain seq x y z
N MET A 1 16.64 0.72 -21.59
CA MET A 1 15.31 1.34 -21.39
C MET A 1 14.93 1.13 -19.94
N SER A 2 15.29 2.09 -19.07
CA SER A 2 15.02 1.99 -17.63
C SER A 2 13.57 2.36 -17.39
N SER A 3 12.67 1.37 -17.41
CA SER A 3 11.29 1.53 -16.98
C SER A 3 11.29 1.97 -15.52
N GLY A 4 11.20 3.27 -15.26
CA GLY A 4 11.14 3.77 -13.89
C GLY A 4 9.90 3.19 -13.22
N ASN A 5 10.09 2.41 -12.16
CA ASN A 5 9.00 1.79 -11.41
C ASN A 5 7.98 2.87 -11.01
N LYS A 6 6.75 2.79 -11.54
CA LYS A 6 5.70 3.79 -11.30
C LYS A 6 4.91 3.42 -10.04
N ILE A 7 4.52 4.42 -9.26
CA ILE A 7 3.55 4.24 -8.16
C ILE A 7 2.22 4.78 -8.62
N ARG A 8 1.20 3.93 -8.58
CA ARG A 8 -0.19 4.29 -8.81
C ARG A 8 -0.98 4.13 -7.52
N LEU A 9 -1.95 5.00 -7.31
CA LEU A 9 -2.82 4.98 -6.14
C LEU A 9 -4.26 4.73 -6.57
N HIS A 10 -4.97 3.86 -5.87
CA HIS A 10 -6.41 3.73 -6.03
C HIS A 10 -7.09 5.06 -5.66
N ARG A 11 -8.15 5.44 -6.38
CA ARG A 11 -8.84 6.73 -6.17
C ARG A 11 -9.30 6.93 -4.72
N LEU A 12 -9.72 5.86 -4.04
CA LEU A 12 -10.14 5.92 -2.64
C LEU A 12 -8.98 6.19 -1.68
N VAL A 13 -7.74 5.84 -2.03
CA VAL A 13 -6.56 6.17 -1.24
C VAL A 13 -6.37 7.68 -1.19
N ILE A 14 -6.44 8.33 -2.36
CA ILE A 14 -6.33 9.78 -2.48
C ILE A 14 -7.49 10.47 -1.75
N LYS A 15 -8.71 9.97 -1.93
CA LYS A 15 -9.92 10.62 -1.42
C LYS A 15 -10.14 10.44 0.08
N TYR A 16 -9.77 9.29 0.65
CA TYR A 16 -10.17 8.93 2.02
C TYR A 16 -9.01 8.52 2.92
N ASP A 17 -7.99 7.86 2.37
CA ASP A 17 -6.94 7.26 3.21
C ASP A 17 -5.86 8.30 3.55
N LEU A 18 -5.29 8.96 2.54
CA LEU A 18 -4.24 9.97 2.74
C LEU A 18 -4.69 11.20 3.54
N PRO A 19 -5.93 11.72 3.38
CA PRO A 19 -6.39 12.86 4.16
C PRO A 19 -6.49 12.58 5.67
N ARG A 20 -6.61 11.31 6.08
CA ARG A 20 -6.66 10.92 7.49
C ARG A 20 -5.27 10.83 8.15
N LEU A 21 -4.21 10.93 7.36
CA LEU A 21 -2.84 10.90 7.85
C LEU A 21 -2.40 12.32 8.17
N ASP A 22 -1.80 12.52 9.34
CA ASP A 22 -1.02 13.71 9.64
C ASP A 22 0.19 13.83 8.68
N SER A 23 0.80 15.02 8.66
CA SER A 23 1.91 15.35 7.76
C SER A 23 3.13 14.44 7.97
N THR A 24 3.48 14.16 9.22
CA THR A 24 4.64 13.35 9.61
C THR A 24 4.48 11.91 9.14
N LEU A 25 3.31 11.32 9.38
CA LEU A 25 2.99 9.97 8.97
C LEU A 25 2.92 9.85 7.45
N ARG A 26 2.33 10.83 6.77
CA ARG A 26 2.30 10.89 5.30
C ARG A 26 3.71 10.90 4.71
N GLN A 27 4.61 11.72 5.24
CA GLN A 27 6.01 11.76 4.82
C GLN A 27 6.73 10.44 5.08
N ARG A 28 6.53 9.83 6.27
CA ARG A 28 7.09 8.53 6.61
C ARG A 28 6.65 7.44 5.63
N ILE A 29 5.35 7.36 5.33
CA ILE A 29 4.80 6.38 4.40
C ILE A 29 5.36 6.61 3.00
N HIS A 30 5.39 7.85 2.52
CA HIS A 30 5.97 8.20 1.22
C HIS A 30 7.45 7.79 1.10
N LYS A 31 8.25 8.06 2.14
CA LYS A 31 9.67 7.65 2.21
C LYS A 31 9.80 6.13 2.15
N LEU A 32 9.02 5.40 2.94
CA LEU A 32 9.05 3.93 2.96
C LEU A 32 8.66 3.33 1.60
N ILE A 33 7.62 3.86 0.95
CA ILE A 33 7.22 3.41 -0.38
C ILE A 33 8.36 3.61 -1.38
N LYS A 34 8.97 4.80 -1.42
CA LYS A 34 10.08 5.08 -2.35
C LYS A 34 11.30 4.21 -2.09
N GLN A 35 11.68 4.02 -0.82
CA GLN A 35 12.90 3.28 -0.47
C GLN A 35 12.76 1.77 -0.58
N ARG A 36 11.54 1.24 -0.41
CA ARG A 36 11.29 -0.21 -0.30
C ARG A 36 10.52 -0.78 -1.47
N LEU A 37 9.40 -0.15 -1.83
CA LEU A 37 8.51 -0.73 -2.84
C LEU A 37 9.01 -0.48 -4.26
N LEU A 38 9.76 0.60 -4.49
CA LEU A 38 10.40 0.83 -5.80
C LEU A 38 11.68 0.03 -5.99
N THR A 39 12.24 -0.55 -4.92
CA THR A 39 13.52 -1.28 -4.95
C THR A 39 13.29 -2.78 -4.96
N LEU A 40 12.75 -3.33 -3.87
CA LEU A 40 12.53 -4.76 -3.66
C LEU A 40 11.20 -4.98 -2.91
N PRO A 41 10.04 -4.75 -3.58
CA PRO A 41 8.73 -4.81 -2.94
C PRO A 41 8.41 -6.17 -2.31
N GLU A 42 8.92 -7.26 -2.87
CA GLU A 42 8.72 -8.61 -2.33
C GLU A 42 9.54 -8.89 -1.07
N LEU A 43 10.70 -8.24 -0.94
CA LEU A 43 11.57 -8.37 0.24
C LEU A 43 11.02 -7.61 1.45
N TYR A 44 10.43 -6.43 1.19
CA TYR A 44 9.97 -5.54 2.25
C TYR A 44 8.47 -5.65 2.56
N GLY A 45 7.72 -6.36 1.73
CA GLY A 45 6.31 -6.66 1.92
C GLY A 45 6.09 -8.02 2.55
N GLU A 46 4.95 -8.17 3.22
CA GLU A 46 4.44 -9.48 3.62
C GLU A 46 3.29 -9.87 2.66
N PRO A 47 3.31 -11.07 2.05
CA PRO A 47 2.20 -11.53 1.23
C PRO A 47 0.94 -11.72 2.09
N MET A 48 -0.21 -11.33 1.55
CA MET A 48 -1.50 -11.52 2.22
C MET A 48 -2.08 -12.90 1.91
N ARG A 49 -3.07 -13.34 2.70
CA ARG A 49 -3.68 -14.68 2.61
C ARG A 49 -5.19 -14.58 2.36
N GLY A 50 -5.82 -15.73 2.07
CA GLY A 50 -7.25 -15.83 1.85
C GLY A 50 -7.71 -15.10 0.58
N PHE A 51 -8.80 -14.34 0.67
CA PHE A 51 -9.32 -13.57 -0.47
C PHE A 51 -8.38 -12.45 -0.96
N LEU A 52 -7.34 -12.12 -0.17
CA LEU A 52 -6.33 -11.11 -0.48
C LEU A 52 -5.01 -11.72 -0.98
N LYS A 53 -4.98 -13.00 -1.36
CA LYS A 53 -3.75 -13.76 -1.69
C LYS A 53 -2.84 -13.20 -2.81
N ASN A 54 -3.34 -12.27 -3.61
CA ASN A 54 -2.56 -11.61 -4.67
C ASN A 54 -2.07 -10.21 -4.27
N LEU A 55 -2.23 -9.84 -2.99
CA LEU A 55 -1.83 -8.55 -2.45
C LEU A 55 -0.72 -8.70 -1.43
N TRP A 56 -0.03 -7.61 -1.23
CA TRP A 56 1.07 -7.45 -0.29
C TRP A 56 0.72 -6.37 0.73
N LYS A 57 1.31 -6.44 1.91
CA LYS A 57 1.23 -5.38 2.91
C LYS A 57 2.62 -4.92 3.33
N LEU A 58 2.81 -3.61 3.38
CA LEU A 58 3.98 -2.97 3.98
C LEU A 58 3.58 -2.37 5.34
N ARG A 59 4.40 -2.62 6.37
CA ARG A 59 4.21 -2.05 7.71
C ARG A 59 4.88 -0.68 7.82
N ALA A 60 4.13 0.30 8.32
CA ALA A 60 4.62 1.66 8.57
C ALA A 60 4.17 2.11 9.97
N GLY A 61 4.85 1.62 11.02
CA GLY A 61 4.42 1.82 12.41
C GLY A 61 3.06 1.15 12.65
N ASP A 62 2.05 1.94 13.05
CA ASP A 62 0.67 1.48 13.25
C ASP A 62 -0.20 1.54 11.99
N PHE A 63 0.37 1.95 10.86
CA PHE A 63 -0.29 1.95 9.57
C PHE A 63 0.21 0.83 8.66
N ARG A 64 -0.62 0.47 7.69
CA ARG A 64 -0.35 -0.53 6.67
C ARG A 64 -0.67 0.04 5.30
N VAL A 65 0.19 -0.27 4.35
CA VAL A 65 -0.02 0.01 2.93
C VAL A 65 -0.28 -1.33 2.26
N ILE A 66 -1.50 -1.52 1.73
CA ILE A 66 -1.85 -2.70 0.94
C ILE A 66 -1.64 -2.37 -0.53
N TYR A 67 -0.89 -3.21 -1.24
CA TYR A 67 -0.51 -2.97 -2.63
C TYR A 67 -0.45 -4.26 -3.44
N SER A 68 -0.45 -4.13 -4.76
CA SER A 68 -0.07 -5.17 -5.71
C SER A 68 1.19 -4.77 -6.46
N ILE A 69 1.95 -5.78 -6.87
CA ILE A 69 3.09 -5.63 -7.78
C ILE A 69 2.54 -5.89 -9.18
N GLU A 70 2.62 -4.89 -10.05
CA GLU A 70 2.18 -4.93 -11.45
C GLU A 70 3.39 -4.90 -12.38
N LYS A 71 3.20 -5.22 -13.66
CA LYS A 71 4.30 -5.23 -14.66
C LYS A 71 5.07 -3.90 -14.72
N ASP A 72 4.36 -2.78 -14.54
CA ASP A 72 4.92 -1.42 -14.68
C ASP A 72 5.15 -0.71 -13.34
N GLY A 73 5.04 -1.42 -12.21
CA GLY A 73 5.35 -0.88 -10.89
C GLY A 73 4.39 -1.32 -9.78
N ILE A 74 4.05 -0.40 -8.89
CA ILE A 74 3.30 -0.69 -7.66
C ILE A 74 1.95 0.02 -7.70
N PHE A 75 0.88 -0.73 -7.40
CA PHE A 75 -0.45 -0.17 -7.25
C PHE A 75 -0.90 -0.26 -5.79
N ILE A 76 -1.10 0.89 -5.15
CA ILE A 76 -1.53 0.97 -3.75
C ILE A 76 -3.05 0.99 -3.69
N HIS A 77 -3.62 -0.02 -3.04
CA HIS A 77 -5.07 -0.20 -2.88
C HIS A 77 -5.61 0.53 -1.65
N ILE A 78 -4.87 0.48 -0.53
CA ILE A 78 -5.34 0.97 0.77
C ILE A 78 -4.15 1.49 1.58
N VAL A 79 -4.34 2.61 2.28
CA VAL A 79 -3.49 3.03 3.40
C VAL A 79 -4.36 3.16 4.65
N GLY A 80 -4.02 2.49 5.74
CA GLY A 80 -4.88 2.52 6.91
C GLY A 80 -4.24 2.02 8.19
N HIS A 81 -4.84 2.41 9.32
CA HIS A 81 -4.41 1.97 10.63
C HIS A 81 -4.65 0.46 10.80
N ARG A 82 -3.81 -0.21 11.61
CA ARG A 82 -3.81 -1.67 11.80
C ARG A 82 -5.14 -2.26 12.26
N SER A 83 -5.91 -1.50 13.04
CA SER A 83 -7.21 -1.91 13.56
C SER A 83 -8.33 -1.86 12.52
N GLU A 84 -8.16 -1.10 11.43
CA GLU A 84 -9.21 -0.84 10.45
C GLU A 84 -8.89 -1.41 9.08
N VAL A 85 -7.62 -1.56 8.73
CA VAL A 85 -7.18 -1.87 7.36
C VAL A 85 -7.81 -3.16 6.81
N TYR A 86 -8.01 -4.18 7.66
CA TYR A 86 -8.64 -5.43 7.25
C TYR A 86 -10.15 -5.30 7.01
N LYS A 87 -10.85 -4.46 7.81
CA LYS A 87 -12.27 -4.15 7.59
C LYS A 87 -12.44 -3.37 6.27
N ILE A 88 -11.56 -2.40 6.03
CA ILE A 88 -11.52 -1.63 4.79
C ILE A 88 -11.25 -2.56 3.60
N ALA A 89 -10.27 -3.46 3.72
CA ALA A 89 -9.95 -4.43 2.68
C ALA A 89 -11.14 -5.34 2.36
N LYS A 90 -11.83 -5.86 3.37
CA LYS A 90 -13.05 -6.65 3.16
C LYS A 90 -14.13 -5.85 2.43
N LYS A 91 -14.33 -4.58 2.78
CA LYS A 91 -15.36 -3.73 2.14
C LYS A 91 -15.01 -3.31 0.71
N ARG A 92 -13.73 -3.02 0.43
CA ARG A 92 -13.29 -2.48 -0.87
C ARG A 92 -12.85 -3.55 -1.86
N LEU A 93 -12.36 -4.68 -1.36
CA LEU A 93 -11.69 -5.72 -2.15
C LEU A 93 -12.28 -7.12 -1.89
N GLY A 94 -13.20 -7.24 -0.93
CA GLY A 94 -14.01 -8.46 -0.78
C GLY A 94 -14.90 -8.61 -2.00
N LYS A 95 -14.98 -9.84 -2.50
CA LYS A 95 -15.99 -10.25 -3.48
C LYS A 95 -17.31 -10.50 -2.78
#